data_AF-A0A2D7I5S3-F1
#
_entry.id   AF-A0A2D7I5S3-F1
#
_cell.length_a   1.000
_cell.length_b   1.000
_cell.length_c   1.000
_cell.angle_alpha   90.00
_cell.angle_beta   90.00
_cell.angle_gamma   90.00
#
_symmetry.space_group_name_H-M   'P 1'
#
loop_
_entity.id
_entity.type
_entity.pdbx_description
1 polymer ?
#
loop_
_entity_poly.entity_id
_entity_poly.type
_entity_poly.pdbx_seq_one_letter_code
_entity_poly.pdbx_strand_id
1 'polypeptide(L)'
;MIASSSVLESLHQSGYAVLDSHPVSKHLILDSYQEWKRFFASDSKFGFFPRKNCRSGYFEFQSEGVQGSQTMDPKEYYQHYPRNFLPDAIRHTKKLLVDLEALGLALLDQVQTELHE
;
A
#
# COMPACT_ATOMS: atom_id res chain seq x y z
N MET A 1 -33.38 -8.11 4.30
CA MET A 1 -33.06 -7.26 3.15
C MET A 1 -32.29 -6.05 3.66
N ILE A 2 -30.98 -6.03 3.41
CA ILE A 2 -30.16 -4.82 3.45
C ILE A 2 -29.48 -4.82 2.08
N ALA A 3 -29.67 -3.76 1.30
CA ALA A 3 -29.05 -3.63 -0.01
C ALA A 3 -27.53 -3.73 0.19
N SER A 4 -26.88 -4.71 -0.43
CA SER A 4 -25.44 -4.65 -0.62
C SER A 4 -25.21 -3.50 -1.59
N SER A 5 -24.86 -2.32 -1.07
CA SER A 5 -24.41 -1.22 -1.91
C SER A 5 -23.24 -1.73 -2.74
N SER A 6 -23.34 -1.59 -4.06
CA SER A 6 -22.28 -2.07 -4.94
C SER A 6 -21.00 -1.25 -4.72
N VAL A 7 -19.86 -1.78 -5.18
CA VAL A 7 -18.58 -1.05 -5.09
C VAL A 7 -18.71 0.30 -5.82
N LEU A 8 -19.37 0.34 -6.98
CA LEU A 8 -19.64 1.57 -7.72
C LEU A 8 -20.47 2.57 -6.91
N GLU A 9 -21.56 2.14 -6.29
CA GLU A 9 -22.43 3.02 -5.51
C GLU A 9 -21.67 3.67 -4.34
N SER A 10 -20.92 2.87 -3.58
CA SER A 10 -20.13 3.36 -2.45
C SER A 10 -19.04 4.36 -2.89
N LEU A 11 -18.35 4.06 -4.00
CA LEU A 11 -17.36 4.95 -4.61
C LEU A 11 -18.00 6.25 -5.09
N HIS A 12 -19.18 6.19 -5.72
CA HIS A 12 -19.88 7.39 -6.19
C HIS A 12 -20.34 8.28 -5.03
N GLN A 13 -20.84 7.68 -3.94
CA GLN A 13 -21.38 8.43 -2.81
C GLN A 13 -20.31 9.02 -1.90
N SER A 14 -19.19 8.33 -1.70
CA SER A 14 -18.19 8.69 -0.68
C SER A 14 -16.76 8.83 -1.19
N GLY A 15 -16.48 8.38 -2.42
CA GLY A 15 -15.11 8.22 -2.94
C GLY A 15 -14.39 6.96 -2.43
N TYR A 16 -15.03 6.14 -1.60
CA TYR A 16 -14.44 4.94 -1.00
C TYR A 16 -15.40 3.76 -1.00
N ALA A 17 -14.87 2.55 -0.92
CA ALA A 17 -15.62 1.32 -0.69
C ALA A 17 -14.92 0.48 0.37
N VAL A 18 -15.70 -0.17 1.24
CA VAL A 18 -15.20 -1.13 2.23
C VAL A 18 -15.47 -2.53 1.69
N LEU A 19 -14.40 -3.31 1.57
CA LEU A 19 -14.46 -4.70 1.14
C LEU A 19 -14.22 -5.60 2.35
N ASP A 20 -15.25 -6.33 2.77
CA ASP A 20 -15.07 -7.46 3.66
C ASP A 20 -14.74 -8.73 2.85
N SER A 21 -14.22 -9.76 3.54
CA SER A 21 -14.04 -11.10 2.98
C SER A 21 -13.22 -11.17 1.67
N HIS A 22 -12.31 -10.21 1.44
CA HIS A 22 -11.47 -10.15 0.24
C HIS A 22 -10.50 -11.36 0.12
N PRO A 23 -10.07 -11.74 -1.09
CA PRO A 23 -9.26 -12.95 -1.31
C PRO A 23 -7.79 -12.84 -0.84
N VAL A 24 -7.30 -11.64 -0.53
CA VAL A 24 -5.93 -11.45 -0.04
C VAL A 24 -5.76 -12.12 1.32
N SER A 25 -4.78 -13.03 1.42
CA SER A 25 -4.54 -13.82 2.62
C SER A 25 -4.25 -12.95 3.84
N LYS A 26 -5.04 -13.14 4.91
CA LYS A 26 -4.82 -12.47 6.20
C LYS A 26 -3.43 -12.77 6.79
N HIS A 27 -2.95 -14.01 6.65
CA HIS A 27 -1.61 -14.38 7.13
C HIS A 27 -0.52 -13.64 6.36
N LEU A 28 -0.64 -13.54 5.03
CA LEU A 28 0.31 -12.80 4.19
C LEU A 28 0.39 -11.32 4.59
N ILE A 29 -0.76 -10.69 4.88
CA ILE A 29 -0.81 -9.32 5.40
C ILE A 29 -0.09 -9.24 6.74
N LEU A 30 -0.46 -10.08 7.70
CA LEU A 30 0.14 -10.06 9.04
C LEU A 30 1.66 -10.30 9.02
N ASP A 31 2.14 -11.25 8.22
CA ASP A 31 3.56 -11.54 8.08
C ASP A 31 4.31 -10.36 7.46
N SER A 32 3.75 -9.73 6.42
CA SER A 32 4.30 -8.51 5.84
C SER A 32 4.39 -7.38 6.88
N TYR A 33 3.35 -7.20 7.70
CA TYR A 33 3.37 -6.24 8.81
C TYR A 33 4.49 -6.53 9.81
N GLN A 34 4.69 -7.80 10.19
CA GLN A 34 5.75 -8.17 11.14
C GLN A 34 7.15 -7.96 10.57
N GLU A 35 7.37 -8.26 9.30
CA GLU A 35 8.64 -8.01 8.60
C GLU A 35 8.99 -6.53 8.58
N TRP A 36 8.05 -5.69 8.13
CA TRP A 36 8.25 -4.25 8.08
C TRP A 36 8.41 -3.65 9.47
N LYS A 37 7.63 -4.10 10.47
CA LYS A 37 7.79 -3.67 11.85
C LYS A 37 9.21 -3.92 12.37
N ARG A 38 9.77 -5.11 12.11
CA ARG A 38 11.16 -5.44 12.50
C ARG A 38 12.18 -4.60 11.74
N PHE A 39 11.96 -4.35 10.45
CA PHE A 39 12.83 -3.51 9.63
C PHE A 39 12.88 -2.06 10.15
N PHE A 40 11.73 -1.42 10.39
CA PHE A 40 11.67 -0.05 10.88
C PHE A 40 12.19 0.10 12.33
N ALA A 41 12.12 -0.96 13.12
CA ALA A 41 12.69 -0.99 14.48
C ALA A 41 14.23 -1.17 14.50
N SER A 42 14.88 -1.32 13.35
CA SER A 42 16.31 -1.62 13.23
C SER A 42 17.06 -0.50 12.49
N ASP A 43 18.29 -0.22 12.90
CA ASP A 43 19.19 0.72 12.22
C ASP A 43 19.59 0.27 10.81
N SER A 44 19.35 -1.00 10.46
CA SER A 44 19.56 -1.50 9.09
C SER A 44 18.80 -0.70 8.03
N LYS A 45 17.71 -0.02 8.41
CA LYS A 45 16.91 0.82 7.50
C LYS A 45 17.69 1.97 6.87
N PHE A 46 18.68 2.50 7.57
CA PHE A 46 19.55 3.59 7.06
C PHE A 46 20.46 3.14 5.90
N GLY A 47 20.61 1.84 5.67
CA GLY A 47 21.28 1.31 4.48
C GLY A 47 20.46 1.43 3.18
N PHE A 48 19.17 1.81 3.29
CA PHE A 48 18.22 1.79 2.17
C PHE A 48 17.74 3.17 1.74
N PHE A 49 18.46 4.25 2.04
CA PHE A 49 18.10 5.58 1.56
C PHE A 49 17.94 5.62 0.02
N PRO A 50 17.00 6.41 -0.50
CA PRO A 50 16.81 6.57 -1.93
C PRO A 50 18.09 7.09 -2.60
N ARG A 51 18.47 6.44 -3.70
CA ARG A 51 19.56 6.94 -4.56
C ARG A 51 19.11 8.21 -5.28
N LYS A 52 20.06 9.04 -5.71
CA LYS A 52 19.79 10.22 -6.53
C LYS A 52 18.91 9.85 -7.73
N ASN A 53 17.80 10.56 -7.91
CA ASN A 53 16.77 10.33 -8.93
C ASN A 53 15.98 9.00 -8.81
N CYS A 54 16.06 8.32 -7.67
CA CYS A 54 15.27 7.13 -7.37
C CYS A 54 14.27 7.45 -6.25
N ARG A 55 12.97 7.20 -6.48
CA ARG A 55 11.93 7.34 -5.45
C ARG A 55 11.68 6.03 -4.69
N SER A 56 12.67 5.15 -4.64
CA SER A 56 12.54 3.85 -3.97
C SER A 56 13.58 3.75 -2.88
N GLY A 57 13.17 3.18 -1.75
CA GLY A 57 14.00 3.08 -0.56
C GLY A 57 13.28 3.61 0.67
N TYR A 58 14.04 3.75 1.74
CA TYR A 58 13.65 4.24 3.04
C TYR A 58 13.69 5.77 3.10
N PHE A 59 12.60 6.36 3.58
CA PHE A 59 12.43 7.78 3.82
C PHE A 59 12.20 7.98 5.31
N GLU A 60 13.10 8.74 5.93
CA GLU A 60 13.03 9.05 7.35
C GLU A 60 11.93 10.07 7.67
N PHE A 61 11.63 10.20 8.97
CA PHE A 61 10.84 11.31 9.47
C PHE A 61 11.37 12.62 8.88
N GLN A 62 10.46 13.49 8.42
CA GLN A 62 10.75 14.82 7.85
C GLN A 62 11.01 14.92 6.34
N SER A 63 10.84 13.85 5.55
CA SER A 63 11.19 13.88 4.12
C SER A 63 10.14 14.50 3.17
N GLU A 64 8.90 14.71 3.60
CA GLU A 64 7.79 15.20 2.75
C GLU A 64 7.03 16.35 3.44
N GLY A 65 7.56 17.57 3.33
CA GLY A 65 6.82 18.79 3.67
C GLY A 65 6.17 19.38 2.41
N VAL A 66 4.88 19.71 2.48
CA VAL A 66 4.26 20.59 1.47
C VAL A 66 4.89 21.97 1.62
N GLN A 67 5.43 22.54 0.54
CA GLN A 67 6.03 23.87 0.57
C GLN A 67 4.98 24.90 1.06
N GLY A 68 5.10 25.33 2.33
CA GLY A 68 4.18 26.25 2.99
C GLY A 68 3.44 25.71 4.22
N SER A 69 3.48 24.40 4.52
CA SER A 69 2.91 23.88 5.78
C SER A 69 3.97 23.84 6.89
N GLN A 70 3.73 24.56 7.99
CA GLN A 70 4.59 24.51 9.19
C GLN A 70 4.48 23.19 9.98
N THR A 71 3.52 22.32 9.62
CA THR A 71 3.27 21.04 10.28
C THR A 71 3.90 19.92 9.47
N MET A 72 4.97 19.34 10.00
CA MET A 72 5.66 18.20 9.40
C MET A 72 4.91 16.92 9.75
N ASP A 73 4.77 16.01 8.77
CA ASP A 73 4.14 14.71 9.00
C ASP A 73 5.12 13.77 9.73
N PRO A 74 4.84 13.36 10.98
CA PRO A 74 5.72 12.49 11.75
C PRO A 74 5.58 11.04 11.28
N LYS A 75 6.05 10.74 10.06
CA LYS A 75 6.10 9.40 9.52
C LYS A 75 7.43 9.09 8.84
N GLU A 76 7.90 7.87 9.03
CA GLU A 76 8.90 7.22 8.18
C GLU A 76 8.19 6.22 7.27
N TYR A 77 8.73 5.98 6.07
CA TYR A 77 8.15 5.03 5.13
C TYR A 77 9.19 4.39 4.22
N TYR A 78 8.82 3.30 3.55
CA TYR A 78 9.63 2.69 2.51
C TYR A 78 8.82 2.59 1.23
N GLN A 79 9.37 3.06 0.13
CA GLN A 79 8.74 2.98 -1.18
C GLN A 79 9.35 1.86 -2.02
N HIS A 80 8.53 0.86 -2.32
CA HIS A 80 8.89 -0.28 -3.17
C HIS A 80 8.17 -0.20 -4.52
N TYR A 81 8.90 -0.51 -5.58
CA TYR A 81 8.37 -0.76 -6.92
C TYR A 81 8.84 -2.15 -7.38
N PRO A 82 8.09 -2.88 -8.24
CA PRO A 82 8.39 -4.27 -8.61
C PRO A 82 9.83 -4.54 -9.06
N ARG A 83 10.48 -3.57 -9.72
CA ARG A 83 11.84 -3.68 -10.27
C ARG A 83 12.94 -3.27 -9.29
N ASN A 84 12.58 -2.88 -8.07
CA ASN A 84 13.51 -2.37 -7.07
C ASN A 84 13.84 -3.44 -6.03
N PHE A 85 14.99 -3.27 -5.39
CA PHE A 85 15.42 -4.18 -4.33
C PHE A 85 14.59 -3.97 -3.05
N LEU A 86 14.37 -5.07 -2.34
CA LEU A 86 13.85 -5.10 -0.98
C LEU A 86 14.97 -5.54 -0.04
N PRO A 87 14.94 -5.12 1.23
CA PRO A 87 15.78 -5.71 2.26
C PRO A 87 15.54 -7.22 2.35
N ASP A 88 16.59 -8.00 2.61
CA ASP A 88 16.49 -9.48 2.70
C ASP A 88 15.50 -9.96 3.77
N ALA A 89 15.25 -9.13 4.78
CA ALA A 89 14.28 -9.39 5.85
C ALA A 89 12.81 -9.29 5.38
N ILE A 90 12.55 -8.69 4.21
CA ILE A 90 11.22 -8.53 3.63
C ILE A 90 10.97 -9.62 2.60
N ARG A 91 10.23 -10.66 2.99
CA ARG A 91 10.00 -11.86 2.17
C ARG A 91 8.64 -11.86 1.51
N HIS A 92 7.63 -11.25 2.14
CA HIS A 92 6.24 -11.38 1.74
C HIS A 92 5.72 -10.24 0.84
N THR A 93 6.36 -9.07 0.86
CA THR A 93 5.88 -7.87 0.15
C THR A 93 5.66 -8.09 -1.35
N LYS A 94 6.53 -8.85 -2.04
CA LYS A 94 6.35 -9.10 -3.48
C LYS A 94 5.08 -9.89 -3.78
N LYS A 95 4.77 -10.91 -2.98
CA LYS A 95 3.54 -11.70 -3.12
C LYS A 95 2.32 -10.87 -2.75
N LEU A 96 2.41 -10.07 -1.69
CA LEU A 96 1.33 -9.17 -1.27
C LEU A 96 1.01 -8.16 -2.38
N LEU A 97 2.03 -7.58 -3.02
CA LEU A 97 1.86 -6.66 -4.14
C LEU A 97 1.08 -7.31 -5.29
N VAL A 98 1.47 -8.51 -5.72
CA VAL A 98 0.77 -9.24 -6.79
C VAL A 98 -0.69 -9.52 -6.42
N ASP A 99 -0.98 -9.92 -5.19
CA ASP A 99 -2.35 -10.20 -4.74
C ASP A 99 -3.21 -8.93 -4.69
N LEU A 100 -2.63 -7.81 -4.26
CA LEU A 100 -3.30 -6.51 -4.23
C LEU A 100 -3.54 -5.95 -5.63
N GLU A 101 -2.57 -6.12 -6.55
CA GLU A 101 -2.73 -5.76 -7.97
C GLU A 101 -3.86 -6.56 -8.62
N ALA A 102 -3.91 -7.87 -8.39
CA ALA A 102 -4.98 -8.72 -8.90
C ALA A 102 -6.36 -8.32 -8.35
N LEU A 103 -6.46 -8.03 -7.05
CA LEU A 103 -7.69 -7.52 -6.44
C LEU A 103 -8.09 -6.18 -7.05
N GLY A 104 -7.15 -5.25 -7.21
CA GLY A 104 -7.40 -3.94 -7.82
C GLY A 104 -7.95 -4.05 -9.24
N LEU A 105 -7.38 -4.93 -10.07
CA LEU A 105 -7.87 -5.21 -11.42
C LEU A 105 -9.30 -5.77 -11.41
N ALA A 106 -9.59 -6.74 -10.54
CA ALA A 106 -10.93 -7.31 -10.43
C ALA A 106 -11.99 -6.26 -10.02
N LEU A 107 -11.63 -5.34 -9.12
CA LEU A 107 -12.52 -4.25 -8.71
C LEU A 107 -12.75 -3.23 -9.82
N LEU A 108 -11.71 -2.93 -10.61
CA LEU A 108 -11.84 -2.05 -11.78
C LEU A 108 -12.76 -2.67 -12.84
N ASP A 109 -12.65 -3.98 -13.08
CA ASP A 109 -13.54 -4.70 -14.00
C ASP A 109 -14.99 -4.70 -13.50
N GLN A 110 -15.21 -4.86 -12.20
CA GLN A 110 -16.55 -4.75 -11.61
C GLN A 110 -17.13 -3.34 -11.80
N VAL A 111 -16.37 -2.30 -11.47
CA VAL A 111 -16.79 -0.90 -11.65
C VAL A 111 -17.10 -0.61 -13.11
N GLN A 112 -16.26 -1.07 -14.04
CA GLN A 112 -16.49 -0.91 -15.47
C GLN A 112 -17.78 -1.61 -15.90
N THR A 113 -18.02 -2.84 -15.44
CA THR A 113 -19.23 -3.60 -15.80
C THR A 113 -20.49 -2.89 -15.35
N GLU A 114 -20.55 -2.47 -14.08
CA GLU A 114 -21.71 -1.77 -13.50
C GLU A 114 -21.94 -0.37 -14.10
N LEU A 115 -20.92 0.26 -14.69
CA LEU A 115 -21.07 1.54 -15.39
C LEU A 115 -21.74 1.41 -16.77
N HIS A 116 -21.71 0.23 -17.39
CA HIS A 116 -22.28 -0.02 -18.72
C HIS A 116 -23.57 -0.87 -18.68
N GLU A 117 -24.05 -1.22 -17.49
CA GLU A 117 -25.37 -1.81 -17.23
C GLU A 117 -26.45 -0.73 -17.03
#